data_AF-A0A939W4B9-F1
#
_entry.id   AF-A0A939W4B9-F1
#
_cell.length_a   1.000
_cell.length_b   1.000
_cell.length_c   1.000
_cell.angle_alpha   90.00
_cell.angle_beta   90.00
_cell.angle_gamma   90.00
#
_symmetry.space_group_name_H-M   'P 1'
#
loop_
_entity.id
_entity.type
_entity.pdbx_description
1 polymer ?
#
loop_
_entity_poly.entity_id
_entity_poly.type
_entity_poly.pdbx_seq_one_letter_code
_entity_poly.pdbx_strand_id
1 'polypeptide(L)'
;SQIARYALKLEHHYKYPQDIEWAIDQNDDIFLLQTRPMGFDSHAENNIQAPQLSNLKPLVQGAEIAAKGVACGKIMHCDPDQDLTHFPEGWVMVLPHSSPNATVAMQRACAIIAETGSQTGHMASVCREYGVPTLINVRGASQILKEDQLVTVDALRGRIFDGEVPELLELKLQHRQPSADTPATALMRRLAGHILPLHLVDPRAPTFKPENCTSLHDLMRFIHEKSYSEMFKLSDSMTDSSDSVACQFRGPIPLDLYIIDLGNGLADPEARTVERKDVVSVPFGKVLDGMLNPDVQAKGPRPVDMRGLMSVMGNTMMGGNKAGGERFGDHSYAIISSRYLNFSSRVGYHYAILDCWCGNTLSKNYIRFEFAGGAAGSVQRERRVRCIGLILKELGFRTDIVGDRIQARFQKYPKEEMLPRLDQLGRLLIMTRQMDMLMRTDSSPAEYAAKFLAGQYH
;
A
#
# COMPACT_ATOMS: atom_id res chain seq x y z
N SER A 1 -48.09 -26.18 17.82
CA SER A 1 -47.50 -25.47 18.98
C SER A 1 -47.09 -24.06 18.58
N GLN A 2 -47.11 -23.10 19.51
CA GLN A 2 -46.75 -21.69 19.25
C GLN A 2 -45.29 -21.52 18.78
N ILE A 3 -44.37 -22.35 19.30
CA ILE A 3 -42.96 -22.42 18.89
C ILE A 3 -42.81 -22.81 17.42
N ALA A 4 -43.53 -23.82 16.92
CA ALA A 4 -43.45 -24.24 15.52
C ALA A 4 -43.84 -23.10 14.55
N ARG A 5 -44.81 -22.27 14.94
CA ARG A 5 -45.21 -21.09 14.17
C ARG A 5 -44.12 -20.01 14.16
N TYR A 6 -43.39 -19.84 15.28
CA TYR A 6 -42.25 -18.93 15.34
C TYR A 6 -41.07 -19.44 14.50
N ALA A 7 -40.78 -20.75 14.55
CA ALA A 7 -39.74 -21.38 13.74
C ALA A 7 -39.98 -21.18 12.23
N LEU A 8 -41.20 -21.46 11.75
CA LEU A 8 -41.56 -21.25 10.34
C LEU A 8 -41.49 -19.78 9.90
N LYS A 9 -41.85 -18.85 10.78
CA LYS A 9 -41.72 -17.41 10.50
C LYS A 9 -40.24 -16.99 10.38
N LEU A 10 -39.39 -17.49 11.27
CA LEU A 10 -37.96 -17.22 11.25
C LEU A 10 -37.31 -17.81 10.00
N GLU A 11 -37.62 -19.05 9.65
CA GLU A 11 -37.16 -19.69 8.42
C GLU A 11 -37.62 -18.94 7.16
N HIS A 12 -38.88 -18.53 7.10
CA HIS A 12 -39.39 -17.75 5.97
C HIS A 12 -38.77 -16.35 5.87
N HIS A 13 -38.42 -15.73 7.01
CA HIS A 13 -37.77 -14.42 7.05
C HIS A 13 -36.30 -14.50 6.60
N TYR A 14 -35.54 -15.44 7.17
CA TYR A 14 -34.12 -15.62 6.88
C TYR A 14 -33.84 -16.44 5.62
N LYS A 15 -34.89 -17.05 5.01
CA LYS A 15 -34.80 -17.91 3.83
C LYS A 15 -33.80 -19.07 4.00
N TYR A 16 -33.62 -19.53 5.23
CA TYR A 16 -32.67 -20.57 5.60
C TYR A 16 -33.07 -21.22 6.94
N PRO A 17 -32.85 -22.53 7.14
CA PRO A 17 -33.14 -23.20 8.42
C PRO A 17 -32.48 -22.48 9.60
N GLN A 18 -33.19 -22.39 10.74
CA GLN A 18 -32.72 -21.69 11.93
C GLN A 18 -32.61 -22.62 13.14
N ASP A 19 -31.47 -22.54 13.83
CA ASP A 19 -31.30 -23.02 15.20
C ASP A 19 -31.87 -21.96 16.14
N ILE A 20 -32.79 -22.35 17.03
CA ILE A 20 -33.60 -21.42 17.83
C ILE A 20 -33.53 -21.83 19.29
N GLU A 21 -33.04 -20.93 20.13
CA GLU A 21 -33.08 -21.06 21.59
C GLU A 21 -34.26 -20.26 22.14
N TRP A 22 -35.03 -20.88 23.01
CA TRP A 22 -36.22 -20.29 23.61
C TRP A 22 -36.32 -20.68 25.09
N ALA A 23 -36.99 -19.82 25.86
CA ALA A 23 -37.33 -20.07 27.25
C ALA A 23 -38.82 -19.84 27.46
N ILE A 24 -39.37 -20.48 28.49
CA ILE A 24 -40.71 -20.21 29.01
C ILE A 24 -40.55 -19.50 30.34
N ASP A 25 -41.27 -18.40 30.53
CA ASP A 25 -41.30 -17.70 31.81
C ASP A 25 -42.29 -18.35 32.80
N GLN A 26 -42.37 -17.80 34.00
CA GLN A 26 -43.26 -18.27 35.07
C GLN A 26 -44.77 -18.12 34.76
N ASN A 27 -45.14 -17.42 33.68
CA ASN A 27 -46.51 -17.22 33.21
C ASN A 27 -46.84 -18.11 31.99
N ASP A 28 -46.00 -19.09 31.66
CA ASP A 28 -46.08 -19.92 30.44
C ASP A 28 -45.89 -19.14 29.12
N ASP A 29 -45.32 -17.93 29.17
CA ASP A 29 -45.02 -17.15 27.97
C ASP A 29 -43.69 -17.57 27.34
N ILE A 30 -43.69 -17.75 26.01
CA ILE A 30 -42.54 -18.23 25.25
C ILE A 30 -41.73 -17.04 24.72
N PHE A 31 -40.47 -16.96 25.14
CA PHE A 31 -39.50 -15.96 24.70
C PHE A 31 -38.43 -16.60 23.81
N LEU A 32 -38.19 -15.99 22.66
CA LEU A 32 -37.05 -16.32 21.80
C LEU A 32 -35.81 -15.60 22.35
N LEU A 33 -34.79 -16.37 22.71
CA LEU A 33 -33.55 -15.82 23.27
C LEU A 33 -32.51 -15.61 22.17
N GLN A 34 -32.41 -16.58 21.26
CA GLN A 34 -31.43 -16.56 20.18
C GLN A 34 -31.98 -17.27 18.95
N THR A 35 -31.67 -16.75 17.77
CA THR A 35 -31.84 -17.45 16.49
C THR A 35 -30.54 -17.30 15.71
N ARG A 36 -30.07 -18.39 15.12
CA ARG A 36 -28.91 -18.38 14.24
C ARG A 36 -29.13 -19.37 13.10
N PRO A 37 -28.50 -19.18 11.93
CA PRO A 37 -28.55 -20.15 10.85
C PRO A 37 -28.19 -21.55 11.37
N MET A 38 -29.08 -22.51 11.14
CA MET A 38 -28.90 -23.91 11.51
C MET A 38 -27.82 -24.43 10.56
N GLY A 39 -26.57 -24.43 11.03
CA GLY A 39 -25.38 -24.77 10.25
C GLY A 39 -25.29 -26.26 9.93
N PHE A 40 -26.35 -26.86 9.37
CA PHE A 40 -26.33 -28.23 8.85
C PHE A 40 -25.19 -28.42 7.83
N ASP A 41 -24.77 -27.36 7.16
CA ASP A 41 -23.68 -27.38 6.17
C ASP A 41 -22.27 -27.36 6.82
N SER A 42 -22.15 -26.90 8.08
CA SER A 42 -20.85 -26.86 8.79
C SER A 42 -20.39 -28.23 9.31
N HIS A 43 -21.33 -29.16 9.52
CA HIS A 43 -20.99 -30.54 9.83
C HIS A 43 -20.55 -31.33 8.60
N ALA A 44 -21.03 -30.98 7.40
CA ALA A 44 -20.53 -31.57 6.15
C ALA A 44 -19.11 -31.07 5.84
N GLU A 45 -18.83 -29.77 5.99
CA GLU A 45 -17.49 -29.19 5.71
C GLU A 45 -16.40 -29.59 6.73
N ASN A 46 -16.77 -29.86 8.00
CA ASN A 46 -15.80 -30.27 9.01
C ASN A 46 -15.51 -31.79 9.02
N ASN A 47 -16.29 -32.61 8.31
CA ASN A 47 -16.07 -34.06 8.23
C ASN A 47 -15.40 -34.53 6.94
N ILE A 48 -15.02 -33.62 6.03
CA ILE A 48 -14.25 -33.97 4.84
C ILE A 48 -12.80 -34.19 5.27
N GLN A 49 -12.51 -35.39 5.76
CA GLN A 49 -11.14 -35.85 5.93
C GLN A 49 -10.54 -36.06 4.54
N ALA A 50 -9.62 -35.18 4.15
CA ALA A 50 -8.82 -35.40 2.96
C ALA A 50 -8.15 -36.80 3.04
N PRO A 51 -8.11 -37.58 1.95
CA PRO A 51 -7.49 -38.90 1.96
C PRO A 51 -6.02 -38.79 2.36
N GLN A 52 -5.51 -39.80 3.07
CA GLN A 52 -4.08 -39.90 3.31
C GLN A 52 -3.40 -40.38 2.03
N LEU A 53 -2.81 -39.43 1.30
CA LEU A 53 -2.01 -39.69 0.10
C LEU A 53 -0.57 -40.03 0.50
N SER A 54 -0.34 -41.17 1.16
CA SER A 54 0.98 -41.60 1.62
C SER A 54 2.00 -41.81 0.49
N ASN A 55 1.51 -42.02 -0.73
CA ASN A 55 2.31 -42.45 -1.87
C ASN A 55 2.74 -41.27 -2.77
N LEU A 56 2.17 -40.08 -2.55
CA LEU A 56 2.47 -38.88 -3.33
C LEU A 56 3.27 -37.89 -2.47
N LYS A 57 4.42 -37.46 -2.99
CA LYS A 57 5.23 -36.44 -2.35
C LYS A 57 4.78 -35.05 -2.83
N PRO A 58 4.29 -34.17 -1.95
CA PRO A 58 3.89 -32.83 -2.35
C PRO A 58 5.12 -31.97 -2.71
N LEU A 59 4.95 -31.07 -3.69
CA LEU A 59 5.90 -30.01 -4.03
C LEU A 59 6.05 -29.01 -2.89
N VAL A 60 4.94 -28.73 -2.21
CA VAL A 60 4.85 -27.82 -1.05
C VAL A 60 3.99 -28.47 0.02
N GLN A 61 4.41 -28.39 1.28
CA GLN A 61 3.66 -28.86 2.43
C GLN A 61 3.68 -27.85 3.58
N GLY A 62 2.58 -27.76 4.33
CA GLY A 62 2.48 -26.87 5.49
C GLY A 62 2.14 -25.42 5.12
N ALA A 63 1.58 -25.20 3.93
CA ALA A 63 1.07 -23.89 3.54
C ALA A 63 -0.12 -23.48 4.43
N GLU A 64 -0.25 -22.18 4.68
CA GLU A 64 -1.39 -21.65 5.40
C GLU A 64 -2.62 -21.60 4.49
N ILE A 65 -3.76 -22.04 5.01
CA ILE A 65 -5.02 -22.12 4.26
C ILE A 65 -5.81 -20.83 4.49
N ALA A 66 -6.06 -20.07 3.42
CA ALA A 66 -6.92 -18.90 3.45
C ALA A 66 -8.38 -19.23 3.08
N ALA A 67 -8.56 -20.12 2.09
CA ALA A 67 -9.86 -20.62 1.66
C ALA A 67 -9.76 -22.12 1.36
N LYS A 68 -10.65 -22.91 1.96
CA LYS A 68 -10.65 -24.37 1.82
C LYS A 68 -11.08 -24.76 0.42
N GLY A 69 -10.56 -25.86 -0.10
CA GLY A 69 -10.87 -26.30 -1.45
C GLY A 69 -9.83 -27.25 -2.02
N VAL A 70 -10.18 -27.91 -3.13
CA VAL A 70 -9.22 -28.60 -3.99
C VAL A 70 -9.48 -28.16 -5.41
N ALA A 71 -8.43 -27.85 -6.16
CA ALA A 71 -8.51 -27.64 -7.60
C ALA A 71 -7.23 -28.09 -8.31
N CYS A 72 -7.35 -28.38 -9.59
CA CYS A 72 -6.23 -28.69 -10.48
C CYS A 72 -6.24 -27.70 -11.64
N GLY A 73 -5.06 -27.22 -12.02
CA GLY A 73 -4.90 -26.27 -13.12
C GLY A 73 -3.44 -25.95 -13.39
N LYS A 74 -3.21 -25.24 -14.49
CA LYS A 74 -1.87 -24.77 -14.87
C LYS A 74 -1.48 -23.53 -14.07
N ILE A 75 -0.21 -23.44 -13.70
CA ILE A 75 0.36 -22.27 -13.02
C ILE A 75 0.48 -21.08 -13.99
N MET A 76 0.02 -19.92 -13.55
CA MET A 76 0.40 -18.62 -14.10
C MET A 76 0.96 -17.73 -13.00
N HIS A 77 2.21 -17.28 -13.15
CA HIS A 77 2.81 -16.28 -12.27
C HIS A 77 2.25 -14.90 -12.61
N CYS A 78 1.57 -14.29 -11.66
CA CYS A 78 0.95 -12.99 -11.83
C CYS A 78 1.76 -11.92 -11.10
N ASP A 79 2.13 -10.88 -11.84
CA ASP A 79 2.56 -9.64 -11.22
C ASP A 79 1.32 -8.92 -10.64
N PRO A 80 1.33 -8.50 -9.36
CA PRO A 80 0.30 -7.66 -8.75
C PRO A 80 -0.13 -6.43 -9.57
N ASP A 81 0.74 -5.98 -10.47
CA ASP A 81 0.57 -4.76 -11.27
C ASP A 81 0.28 -5.02 -12.75
N GLN A 82 0.25 -6.28 -13.18
CA GLN A 82 -0.16 -6.64 -14.53
C GLN A 82 -1.68 -6.47 -14.70
N ASP A 83 -2.10 -6.16 -15.93
CA ASP A 83 -3.51 -6.27 -16.29
C ASP A 83 -3.93 -7.74 -16.30
N LEU A 84 -4.68 -8.13 -15.27
CA LEU A 84 -5.19 -9.50 -15.09
C LEU A 84 -6.61 -9.68 -15.63
N THR A 85 -7.19 -8.68 -16.29
CA THR A 85 -8.54 -8.79 -16.88
C THR A 85 -8.67 -9.97 -17.84
N HIS A 86 -7.57 -10.40 -18.47
CA HIS A 86 -7.51 -11.50 -19.43
C HIS A 86 -6.99 -12.83 -18.85
N PHE A 87 -6.85 -12.96 -17.52
CA PHE A 87 -6.35 -14.16 -16.84
C PHE A 87 -7.07 -15.47 -17.27
N PRO A 88 -6.39 -16.50 -17.77
CA PRO A 88 -7.05 -17.71 -18.29
C PRO A 88 -7.98 -18.40 -17.29
N GLU A 89 -9.14 -18.86 -17.76
CA GLU A 89 -10.10 -19.55 -16.90
C GLU A 89 -9.61 -20.95 -16.53
N GLY A 90 -9.75 -21.32 -15.26
CA GLY A 90 -9.34 -22.65 -14.76
C GLY A 90 -7.85 -22.79 -14.44
N TRP A 91 -7.09 -21.69 -14.46
CA TRP A 91 -5.66 -21.70 -14.12
C TRP A 91 -5.43 -21.39 -12.63
N VAL A 92 -4.28 -21.82 -12.12
CA VAL A 92 -3.81 -21.56 -10.75
C VAL A 92 -2.99 -20.28 -10.76
N MET A 93 -3.46 -19.28 -10.02
CA MET A 93 -2.80 -17.98 -9.92
C MET A 93 -1.72 -18.01 -8.84
N VAL A 94 -0.49 -17.65 -9.18
CA VAL A 94 0.61 -17.49 -8.20
C VAL A 94 0.95 -16.00 -8.05
N LEU A 95 0.95 -15.50 -6.82
CA LEU A 95 1.22 -14.10 -6.49
C LEU A 95 2.38 -13.97 -5.49
N PRO A 96 3.26 -12.97 -5.62
CA PRO A 96 4.28 -12.69 -4.61
C PRO A 96 3.65 -12.17 -3.28
N HIS A 97 2.53 -11.45 -3.38
CA HIS A 97 1.81 -10.94 -2.23
C HIS A 97 0.35 -10.69 -2.57
N SER A 98 -0.48 -10.63 -1.53
CA SER A 98 -1.89 -10.23 -1.69
C SER A 98 -2.04 -8.91 -2.47
N SER A 99 -2.81 -8.91 -3.56
CA SER A 99 -3.02 -7.73 -4.41
C SER A 99 -4.52 -7.48 -4.63
N PRO A 100 -5.02 -6.26 -4.36
CA PRO A 100 -6.40 -5.89 -4.71
C PRO A 100 -6.69 -5.96 -6.22
N ASN A 101 -5.68 -5.73 -7.07
CA ASN A 101 -5.84 -5.78 -8.52
C ASN A 101 -6.15 -7.20 -9.01
N ALA A 102 -5.64 -8.22 -8.30
CA ALA A 102 -5.90 -9.61 -8.63
C ALA A 102 -7.38 -9.98 -8.44
N THR A 103 -8.14 -9.25 -7.62
CA THR A 103 -9.57 -9.51 -7.37
C THR A 103 -10.40 -9.62 -8.66
N VAL A 104 -10.05 -8.84 -9.69
CA VAL A 104 -10.74 -8.85 -11.00
C VAL A 104 -10.60 -10.21 -11.71
N ALA A 105 -9.51 -10.93 -11.42
CA ALA A 105 -9.18 -12.22 -12.02
C ALA A 105 -9.42 -13.42 -11.09
N MET A 106 -9.60 -13.21 -9.78
CA MET A 106 -9.75 -14.29 -8.80
C MET A 106 -10.90 -15.25 -9.15
N GLN A 107 -12.02 -14.74 -9.66
CA GLN A 107 -13.17 -15.56 -10.05
C GLN A 107 -12.88 -16.52 -11.22
N ARG A 108 -11.86 -16.21 -12.04
CA ARG A 108 -11.46 -17.04 -13.19
C ARG A 108 -10.43 -18.10 -12.80
N ALA A 109 -9.71 -17.88 -11.70
CA ALA A 109 -8.73 -18.82 -11.18
C ALA A 109 -9.40 -20.02 -10.51
N CYS A 110 -8.89 -21.22 -10.75
CA CYS A 110 -9.36 -22.42 -10.05
C CYS A 110 -8.74 -22.57 -8.66
N ALA A 111 -7.56 -21.99 -8.42
CA ALA A 111 -6.93 -21.85 -7.11
C ALA A 111 -5.96 -20.67 -7.09
N ILE A 112 -5.63 -20.18 -5.90
CA ILE A 112 -4.70 -19.07 -5.70
C ILE A 112 -3.60 -19.48 -4.71
N ILE A 113 -2.36 -19.16 -5.03
CA ILE A 113 -1.18 -19.37 -4.18
C ILE A 113 -0.49 -18.03 -4.00
N ALA A 114 -0.31 -17.58 -2.76
CA ALA A 114 0.42 -16.35 -2.47
C ALA A 114 1.65 -16.60 -1.59
N GLU A 115 2.81 -16.05 -1.96
CA GLU A 115 4.02 -16.18 -1.15
C GLU A 115 3.92 -15.43 0.18
N THR A 116 3.17 -14.32 0.21
CA THR A 116 2.89 -13.56 1.43
C THR A 116 1.42 -13.11 1.51
N GLY A 117 0.82 -13.28 2.69
CA GLY A 117 -0.57 -12.93 2.92
C GLY A 117 -0.96 -12.97 4.39
N SER A 118 -2.23 -12.63 4.66
CA SER A 118 -2.85 -12.82 5.96
C SER A 118 -4.11 -13.66 5.80
N GLN A 119 -4.30 -14.68 6.63
CA GLN A 119 -5.51 -15.52 6.63
C GLN A 119 -6.78 -14.71 6.93
N THR A 120 -6.63 -13.58 7.61
CA THR A 120 -7.71 -12.63 7.95
C THR A 120 -7.70 -11.38 7.08
N GLY A 121 -6.81 -11.32 6.07
CA GLY A 121 -6.71 -10.19 5.15
C GLY A 121 -7.87 -10.12 4.16
N HIS A 122 -8.05 -8.95 3.54
CA HIS A 122 -9.12 -8.71 2.56
C HIS A 122 -9.15 -9.75 1.44
N MET A 123 -8.00 -10.08 0.84
CA MET A 123 -7.89 -11.11 -0.20
C MET A 123 -8.38 -12.48 0.29
N ALA A 124 -8.03 -12.89 1.50
CA ALA A 124 -8.45 -14.19 2.05
C ALA A 124 -9.98 -14.25 2.23
N SER A 125 -10.59 -13.15 2.67
CA SER A 125 -12.05 -13.04 2.74
C SER A 125 -12.71 -13.11 1.36
N VAL A 126 -12.17 -12.41 0.35
CA VAL A 126 -12.68 -12.45 -1.02
C VAL A 126 -12.56 -13.85 -1.64
N CYS A 127 -11.43 -14.55 -1.43
CA CYS A 127 -11.26 -15.92 -1.92
C CYS A 127 -12.27 -16.89 -1.29
N ARG A 128 -12.55 -16.74 0.01
CA ARG A 128 -13.59 -17.53 0.70
C ARG A 128 -14.99 -17.24 0.15
N GLU A 129 -15.28 -15.99 -0.16
CA GLU A 129 -16.56 -15.57 -0.72
C GLU A 129 -16.78 -16.14 -2.14
N TYR A 130 -15.73 -16.17 -2.97
CA TYR A 130 -15.78 -16.78 -4.29
C TYR A 130 -15.65 -18.30 -4.28
N GLY A 131 -15.28 -18.88 -3.14
CA GLY A 131 -15.05 -20.31 -3.03
C GLY A 131 -13.85 -20.80 -3.84
N VAL A 132 -12.83 -19.97 -3.97
CA VAL A 132 -11.61 -20.31 -4.69
C VAL A 132 -10.61 -20.87 -3.65
N PRO A 133 -10.13 -22.12 -3.78
CA PRO A 133 -9.10 -22.68 -2.92
C PRO A 133 -7.86 -21.77 -2.88
N THR A 134 -7.45 -21.36 -1.68
CA THR A 134 -6.35 -20.39 -1.55
C THR A 134 -5.37 -20.80 -0.47
N LEU A 135 -4.10 -20.90 -0.88
CA LEU A 135 -2.94 -21.06 0.00
C LEU A 135 -2.16 -19.75 0.07
N ILE A 136 -1.71 -19.40 1.27
CA ILE A 136 -0.92 -18.19 1.51
C ILE A 136 0.34 -18.53 2.32
N ASN A 137 1.26 -17.57 2.38
CA ASN A 137 2.55 -17.72 3.06
C ASN A 137 3.38 -18.89 2.49
N VAL A 138 3.19 -19.20 1.20
CA VAL A 138 3.94 -20.23 0.47
C VAL A 138 5.26 -19.63 -0.01
N ARG A 139 6.21 -19.45 0.91
CA ARG A 139 7.48 -18.79 0.60
C ARG A 139 8.23 -19.52 -0.52
N GLY A 140 8.64 -18.78 -1.55
CA GLY A 140 9.35 -19.34 -2.70
C GLY A 140 8.45 -20.12 -3.67
N ALA A 141 7.12 -19.97 -3.61
CA ALA A 141 6.20 -20.55 -4.59
C ALA A 141 6.62 -20.25 -6.03
N SER A 142 7.08 -19.02 -6.31
CA SER A 142 7.51 -18.60 -7.64
C SER A 142 8.80 -19.28 -8.12
N GLN A 143 9.58 -19.85 -7.22
CA GLN A 143 10.79 -20.61 -7.55
C GLN A 143 10.51 -22.11 -7.69
N ILE A 144 9.57 -22.64 -6.88
CA ILE A 144 9.23 -24.06 -6.83
C ILE A 144 8.29 -24.44 -7.98
N LEU A 145 7.30 -23.58 -8.27
CA LEU A 145 6.25 -23.81 -9.24
C LEU A 145 6.61 -23.13 -10.56
N LYS A 146 6.63 -23.87 -11.67
CA LYS A 146 6.99 -23.34 -12.98
C LYS A 146 5.76 -22.87 -13.74
N GLU A 147 5.92 -21.85 -14.58
CA GLU A 147 4.87 -21.41 -15.52
C GLU A 147 4.36 -22.60 -16.34
N ASP A 148 3.06 -22.64 -16.65
CA ASP A 148 2.38 -23.70 -17.41
C ASP A 148 2.37 -25.10 -16.74
N GLN A 149 3.02 -25.27 -15.59
CA GLN A 149 3.04 -26.53 -14.86
C GLN A 149 1.64 -26.87 -14.36
N LEU A 150 1.17 -28.09 -14.66
CA LEU A 150 -0.08 -28.59 -14.12
C LEU A 150 0.13 -29.00 -12.66
N VAL A 151 -0.68 -28.48 -11.75
CA VAL A 151 -0.60 -28.81 -10.32
C VAL A 151 -1.98 -29.06 -9.73
N THR A 152 -2.02 -29.85 -8.65
CA THR A 152 -3.20 -29.97 -7.79
C THR A 152 -2.96 -29.24 -6.48
N VAL A 153 -3.80 -28.27 -6.18
CA VAL A 153 -3.77 -27.48 -4.94
C VAL A 153 -4.73 -28.09 -3.93
N ASP A 154 -4.18 -28.58 -2.82
CA ASP A 154 -4.93 -29.10 -1.66
C ASP A 154 -4.95 -28.03 -0.56
N ALA A 155 -5.98 -27.19 -0.61
CA ALA A 155 -6.27 -26.21 0.44
C ALA A 155 -7.09 -26.79 1.60
N LEU A 156 -7.09 -28.11 1.79
CA LEU A 156 -7.61 -28.75 3.00
C LEU A 156 -6.47 -29.06 3.99
N ARG A 157 -5.30 -29.43 3.48
CA ARG A 157 -4.10 -29.72 4.28
C ARG A 157 -2.89 -28.84 3.99
N GLY A 158 -3.03 -27.83 3.13
CA GLY A 158 -1.94 -26.91 2.84
C GLY A 158 -0.84 -27.56 2.02
N ARG A 159 -1.23 -28.31 0.97
CA ARG A 159 -0.31 -29.07 0.12
C ARG A 159 -0.49 -28.70 -1.35
N ILE A 160 0.59 -28.84 -2.12
CA ILE A 160 0.55 -28.71 -3.59
C ILE A 160 1.23 -29.93 -4.17
N PHE A 161 0.61 -30.58 -5.14
CA PHE A 161 1.13 -31.76 -5.84
C PHE A 161 1.42 -31.44 -7.30
N ASP A 162 2.40 -32.14 -7.86
CA ASP A 162 2.68 -32.11 -9.30
C ASP A 162 1.64 -32.92 -10.06
N GLY A 163 1.12 -32.37 -11.15
CA GLY A 163 0.09 -33.00 -11.97
C GLY A 163 -1.29 -33.06 -11.31
N GLU A 164 -2.15 -33.88 -11.92
CA GLU A 164 -3.51 -34.12 -11.47
C GLU A 164 -3.56 -35.24 -10.41
N VAL A 165 -4.27 -34.99 -9.31
CA VAL A 165 -4.51 -35.98 -8.25
C VAL A 165 -6.02 -36.27 -8.15
N PRO A 166 -6.52 -37.30 -8.86
CA PRO A 166 -7.95 -37.59 -8.95
C PRO A 166 -8.62 -37.79 -7.59
N GLU A 167 -7.95 -38.43 -6.64
CA GLU A 167 -8.49 -38.74 -5.31
C GLU A 167 -8.81 -37.48 -4.49
N LEU A 168 -8.14 -36.36 -4.79
CA LEU A 168 -8.46 -35.07 -4.18
C LEU A 168 -9.57 -34.35 -4.93
N LEU A 169 -9.63 -34.48 -6.26
CA LEU A 169 -10.64 -33.83 -7.09
C LEU A 169 -12.02 -34.47 -6.94
N GLU A 170 -12.08 -35.75 -6.55
CA GLU A 170 -13.33 -36.43 -6.20
C GLU A 170 -13.97 -35.89 -4.91
N LEU A 171 -13.20 -35.17 -4.07
CA LEU A 171 -13.74 -34.43 -2.93
C LEU A 171 -14.53 -33.23 -3.46
N LYS A 172 -15.78 -33.46 -3.87
CA LYS A 172 -16.73 -32.43 -4.28
C LYS A 172 -17.08 -31.53 -3.10
N LEU A 173 -16.19 -30.60 -2.78
CA LEU A 173 -16.48 -29.46 -1.92
C LEU A 173 -17.47 -28.59 -2.69
N GLN A 174 -18.75 -28.69 -2.33
CA GLN A 174 -19.78 -27.85 -2.91
C GLN A 174 -19.51 -26.40 -2.46
N HIS A 175 -18.81 -25.65 -3.30
CA HIS A 175 -18.68 -24.22 -3.09
C HIS A 175 -20.02 -23.56 -3.39
N ARG A 176 -20.65 -23.06 -2.32
CA ARG A 176 -21.90 -22.33 -2.41
C ARG A 176 -21.60 -20.97 -3.04
N GLN A 177 -21.93 -20.80 -4.32
CA GLN A 177 -22.03 -19.45 -4.87
C GLN A 177 -23.11 -18.71 -4.08
N PRO A 178 -22.81 -17.56 -3.44
CA PRO A 178 -23.85 -16.75 -2.83
C PRO A 178 -24.90 -16.45 -3.90
N SER A 179 -26.17 -16.68 -3.62
CA SER A 179 -27.21 -16.30 -4.60
C SER A 179 -27.10 -14.79 -4.82
N ALA A 180 -27.17 -14.36 -6.08
CA ALA A 180 -27.04 -12.95 -6.44
C ALA A 180 -28.05 -12.03 -5.73
N ASP A 181 -29.13 -12.60 -5.18
CA ASP A 181 -30.25 -11.92 -4.55
C ASP A 181 -30.40 -12.28 -3.06
N THR A 182 -29.32 -12.19 -2.30
CA THR A 182 -29.48 -12.10 -0.83
C THR A 182 -30.07 -10.73 -0.44
N PRO A 183 -30.84 -10.64 0.65
CA PRO A 183 -31.29 -9.36 1.20
C PRO A 183 -30.13 -8.37 1.47
N ALA A 184 -28.95 -8.89 1.82
CA ALA A 184 -27.75 -8.08 2.02
C ALA A 184 -27.22 -7.49 0.69
N THR A 185 -27.19 -8.28 -0.39
CA THR A 185 -26.78 -7.80 -1.73
C THR A 185 -27.77 -6.77 -2.28
N ALA A 186 -29.07 -6.96 -2.03
CA ALA A 186 -30.10 -5.99 -2.38
C ALA A 186 -29.94 -4.67 -1.60
N LEU A 187 -29.63 -4.76 -0.30
CA LEU A 187 -29.33 -3.60 0.53
C LEU A 187 -28.06 -2.88 0.05
N MET A 188 -26.98 -3.61 -0.25
CA MET A 188 -25.74 -3.02 -0.79
C MET A 188 -25.98 -2.32 -2.12
N ARG A 189 -26.72 -2.92 -3.07
CA ARG A 189 -27.10 -2.27 -4.33
C ARG A 189 -27.85 -0.96 -4.11
N ARG A 190 -28.76 -0.92 -3.12
CA ARG A 190 -29.49 0.30 -2.77
C ARG A 190 -28.59 1.37 -2.14
N LEU A 191 -27.62 0.97 -1.32
CA LEU A 191 -26.71 1.89 -0.63
C LEU A 191 -25.56 2.37 -1.53
N ALA A 192 -25.17 1.60 -2.55
CA ALA A 192 -24.04 1.88 -3.42
C ALA A 192 -24.07 3.29 -4.03
N GLY A 193 -25.25 3.78 -4.43
CA GLY A 193 -25.43 5.13 -4.98
C GLY A 193 -25.12 6.27 -4.00
N HIS A 194 -25.15 6.02 -2.69
CA HIS A 194 -24.79 6.99 -1.65
C HIS A 194 -23.36 6.81 -1.12
N ILE A 195 -22.67 5.76 -1.55
CA ILE A 195 -21.35 5.40 -1.03
C ILE A 195 -20.28 5.64 -2.09
N LEU A 196 -20.45 5.08 -3.29
CA LEU A 196 -19.40 4.94 -4.30
C LEU A 196 -19.12 6.19 -5.16
N PRO A 197 -20.13 6.98 -5.61
CA PRO A 197 -19.89 8.07 -6.55
C PRO A 197 -18.89 9.10 -6.04
N LEU A 198 -17.98 9.56 -6.89
CA LEU A 198 -17.03 10.64 -6.58
C LEU A 198 -17.29 11.83 -7.51
N HIS A 199 -17.85 12.88 -6.97
CA HIS A 199 -18.17 14.13 -7.66
C HIS A 199 -17.14 15.22 -7.34
N LEU A 200 -16.53 15.18 -6.14
CA LEU A 200 -15.52 16.14 -5.69
C LEU A 200 -14.12 15.80 -6.18
N VAL A 201 -13.89 15.95 -7.49
CA VAL A 201 -12.62 15.54 -8.12
C VAL A 201 -11.51 16.59 -7.99
N ASP A 202 -11.80 17.87 -8.27
CA ASP A 202 -10.82 18.97 -8.27
C ASP A 202 -10.89 19.81 -6.98
N PRO A 203 -9.86 19.78 -6.11
CA PRO A 203 -9.75 20.60 -4.89
C PRO A 203 -9.84 22.10 -5.10
N ARG A 204 -9.48 22.58 -6.28
CA ARG A 204 -9.43 24.01 -6.61
C ARG A 204 -10.74 24.51 -7.23
N ALA A 205 -11.66 23.60 -7.56
CA ALA A 205 -12.92 23.97 -8.14
C ALA A 205 -13.79 24.72 -7.11
N PRO A 206 -14.59 25.72 -7.54
CA PRO A 206 -15.55 26.41 -6.66
C PRO A 206 -16.59 25.47 -6.05
N THR A 207 -16.79 24.29 -6.66
CA THR A 207 -17.67 23.23 -6.20
C THR A 207 -17.04 22.37 -5.10
N PHE A 208 -15.75 22.53 -4.77
CA PHE A 208 -15.09 21.76 -3.71
C PHE A 208 -15.46 22.25 -2.31
N LYS A 209 -16.70 21.96 -1.90
CA LYS A 209 -17.31 22.45 -0.66
C LYS A 209 -18.08 21.35 0.08
N PRO A 210 -18.26 21.46 1.41
CA PRO A 210 -19.02 20.49 2.20
C PRO A 210 -20.43 20.28 1.64
N GLU A 211 -21.07 21.36 1.18
CA GLU A 211 -22.44 21.33 0.66
C GLU A 211 -22.61 20.46 -0.59
N ASN A 212 -21.52 20.18 -1.31
CA ASN A 212 -21.50 19.37 -2.52
C ASN A 212 -21.07 17.92 -2.25
N CYS A 213 -20.88 17.52 -0.98
CA CYS A 213 -20.63 16.13 -0.63
C CYS A 213 -21.94 15.33 -0.69
N THR A 214 -22.16 14.57 -1.76
CA THR A 214 -23.41 13.81 -1.96
C THR A 214 -23.27 12.31 -1.73
N SER A 215 -22.03 11.85 -1.52
CA SER A 215 -21.70 10.47 -1.18
C SER A 215 -20.70 10.39 -0.01
N LEU A 216 -20.54 9.20 0.58
CA LEU A 216 -19.46 8.95 1.54
C LEU A 216 -18.07 9.11 0.92
N HIS A 217 -17.89 8.77 -0.36
CA HIS A 217 -16.63 8.94 -1.07
C HIS A 217 -16.29 10.43 -1.26
N ASP A 218 -17.28 11.27 -1.55
CA ASP A 218 -17.13 12.73 -1.59
C ASP A 218 -16.70 13.28 -0.22
N LEU A 219 -17.36 12.84 0.85
CA LEU A 219 -17.04 13.26 2.21
C LEU A 219 -15.61 12.88 2.60
N MET A 220 -15.21 11.64 2.30
CA MET A 220 -13.84 11.17 2.53
C MET A 220 -12.82 12.00 1.73
N ARG A 221 -13.10 12.28 0.46
CA ARG A 221 -12.22 13.10 -0.39
C ARG A 221 -12.09 14.52 0.13
N PHE A 222 -13.19 15.12 0.56
CA PHE A 222 -13.22 16.47 1.14
C PHE A 222 -12.43 16.54 2.44
N ILE A 223 -12.67 15.61 3.38
CA ILE A 223 -11.92 15.52 4.64
C ILE A 223 -10.43 15.35 4.35
N HIS A 224 -10.06 14.41 3.47
CA HIS A 224 -8.67 14.16 3.11
C HIS A 224 -7.97 15.43 2.61
N GLU A 225 -8.60 16.18 1.71
CA GLU A 225 -8.04 17.43 1.17
C GLU A 225 -7.94 18.53 2.24
N LYS A 226 -8.93 18.66 3.12
CA LYS A 226 -8.87 19.62 4.24
C LYS A 226 -7.82 19.25 5.28
N SER A 227 -7.69 17.97 5.62
CA SER A 227 -6.62 17.47 6.48
C SER A 227 -5.24 17.73 5.87
N TYR A 228 -5.08 17.50 4.56
CA TYR A 228 -3.85 17.83 3.84
C TYR A 228 -3.55 19.32 3.94
N SER A 229 -4.52 20.19 3.63
CA SER A 229 -4.37 21.65 3.74
C SER A 229 -4.02 22.10 5.16
N GLU A 230 -4.64 21.52 6.19
CA GLU A 230 -4.39 21.87 7.59
C GLU A 230 -3.01 21.43 8.06
N MET A 231 -2.55 20.26 7.62
CA MET A 231 -1.19 19.79 7.88
C MET A 231 -0.13 20.78 7.35
N PHE A 232 -0.34 21.37 6.16
CA PHE A 232 0.55 22.42 5.67
C PHE A 232 0.40 23.73 6.43
N LYS A 233 -0.83 24.13 6.81
CA LYS A 233 -1.01 25.33 7.63
C LYS A 233 -0.38 25.21 9.01
N LEU A 234 -0.40 24.02 9.63
CA LEU A 234 0.30 23.74 10.88
C LEU A 234 1.82 23.84 10.68
N SER A 235 2.33 23.32 9.57
CA SER A 235 3.73 23.48 9.18
C SER A 235 4.10 24.95 8.98
N ASP A 236 3.19 25.77 8.45
CA ASP A 236 3.40 27.19 8.19
C ASP A 236 3.23 28.04 9.47
N SER A 237 2.28 27.72 10.36
CA SER A 237 2.00 28.47 11.61
C SER A 237 3.00 28.16 12.75
N MET A 238 3.62 26.98 12.73
CA MET A 238 4.76 26.66 13.58
C MET A 238 6.01 27.49 13.24
N THR A 239 6.04 28.12 12.07
CA THR A 239 7.12 29.05 11.67
C THR A 239 7.04 30.39 12.41
N ASP A 240 5.84 30.81 12.83
CA ASP A 240 5.60 32.12 13.45
C ASP A 240 5.54 32.06 14.99
N SER A 241 5.47 30.87 15.58
CA SER A 241 5.30 30.66 17.03
C SER A 241 6.59 30.12 17.65
N SER A 242 7.34 30.96 18.36
CA SER A 242 8.64 30.64 18.99
C SER A 242 8.62 29.60 20.13
N ASP A 243 7.51 28.88 20.33
CA ASP A 243 7.36 27.81 21.31
C ASP A 243 7.20 26.43 20.63
N SER A 244 8.19 26.03 19.83
CA SER A 244 8.14 24.81 19.02
C SER A 244 8.38 23.54 19.84
N VAL A 245 7.45 22.58 19.72
CA VAL A 245 7.64 21.15 20.08
C VAL A 245 8.62 20.45 19.11
N ALA A 246 9.03 21.13 18.04
CA ALA A 246 9.99 20.63 17.06
C ALA A 246 11.43 20.94 17.49
N CYS A 247 12.32 19.95 17.35
CA CYS A 247 13.76 20.09 17.59
C CYS A 247 14.52 20.27 16.27
N GLN A 248 15.59 21.05 16.27
CA GLN A 248 16.38 21.30 15.06
C GLN A 248 17.47 20.23 14.87
N PHE A 249 17.58 19.67 13.67
CA PHE A 249 18.67 18.77 13.32
C PHE A 249 19.95 19.56 12.99
N ARG A 250 21.06 19.20 13.63
CA ARG A 250 22.40 19.69 13.26
C ARG A 250 23.20 18.61 12.57
N GLY A 251 23.60 18.90 11.33
CA GLY A 251 24.50 18.05 10.57
C GLY A 251 24.88 18.70 9.24
N PRO A 252 25.86 18.12 8.52
CA PRO A 252 26.29 18.61 7.21
C PRO A 252 25.28 18.23 6.11
N ILE A 253 23.99 18.45 6.35
CA ILE A 253 22.96 18.34 5.32
C ILE A 253 22.61 19.75 4.82
N PRO A 254 22.44 19.96 3.53
CA PRO A 254 22.12 21.29 2.98
C PRO A 254 20.64 21.69 3.19
N LEU A 255 19.97 21.16 4.23
CA LEU A 255 18.55 21.34 4.54
C LEU A 255 18.42 21.93 5.95
N ASP A 256 17.49 22.87 6.13
CA ASP A 256 17.08 23.28 7.47
C ASP A 256 15.96 22.34 7.94
N LEU A 257 16.31 21.39 8.80
CA LEU A 257 15.45 20.25 9.15
C LEU A 257 15.01 20.32 10.62
N TYR A 258 13.69 20.32 10.82
CA TYR A 258 13.03 20.25 12.12
C TYR A 258 12.39 18.88 12.32
N ILE A 259 12.47 18.34 13.52
CA ILE A 259 12.01 17.01 13.86
C ILE A 259 10.96 17.10 14.95
N ILE A 260 9.83 16.41 14.74
CA ILE A 260 8.74 16.26 15.71
C ILE A 260 8.69 14.78 16.11
N ASP A 261 8.97 14.48 17.37
CA ASP A 261 8.90 13.11 17.89
C ASP A 261 7.49 12.79 18.41
N LEU A 262 6.85 11.78 17.81
CA LEU A 262 5.56 11.23 18.26
C LEU A 262 5.72 10.14 19.33
N GLY A 263 6.96 9.70 19.59
CA GLY A 263 7.30 8.75 20.64
C GLY A 263 8.43 7.79 20.25
N ASN A 264 9.44 7.72 21.11
CA ASN A 264 10.61 6.83 20.97
C ASN A 264 11.38 7.01 19.64
N GLY A 265 11.30 8.18 19.01
CA GLY A 265 12.04 8.53 17.80
C GLY A 265 13.40 9.15 18.09
N LEU A 266 13.52 9.89 19.21
CA LEU A 266 14.74 10.49 19.70
C LEU A 266 15.16 9.87 21.04
N ALA A 267 16.45 9.95 21.35
CA ALA A 267 16.98 9.54 22.66
C ALA A 267 16.53 10.49 23.76
N ASP A 268 16.49 11.79 23.47
CA ASP A 268 15.96 12.84 24.31
C ASP A 268 14.94 13.68 23.52
N PRO A 269 13.63 13.50 23.77
CA PRO A 269 12.57 14.24 23.08
C PRO A 269 12.51 15.73 23.44
N GLU A 270 13.08 16.16 24.58
CA GLU A 270 13.06 17.56 25.02
C GLU A 270 14.24 18.37 24.47
N ALA A 271 15.20 17.71 23.84
CA ALA A 271 16.36 18.37 23.25
C ALA A 271 15.93 19.33 22.14
N ARG A 272 16.31 20.61 22.25
CA ARG A 272 16.05 21.63 21.19
C ARG A 272 16.87 21.41 19.93
N THR A 273 17.95 20.64 20.02
CA THR A 273 18.86 20.38 18.92
C THR A 273 19.36 18.96 19.01
N VAL A 274 19.35 18.25 17.88
CA VAL A 274 19.74 16.84 17.79
C VAL A 274 20.70 16.60 16.64
N GLU A 275 21.65 15.67 16.84
CA GLU A 275 22.55 15.18 15.80
C GLU A 275 22.15 13.75 15.40
N ARG A 276 22.83 13.19 14.39
CA ARG A 276 22.55 11.82 13.93
C ARG A 276 22.60 10.77 15.05
N LYS A 277 23.48 10.94 16.04
CA LYS A 277 23.65 10.01 17.18
C LYS A 277 22.45 9.99 18.13
N ASP A 278 21.67 11.06 18.17
CA ASP A 278 20.54 11.23 19.08
C ASP A 278 19.24 10.66 18.49
N VAL A 279 19.26 10.27 17.21
CA VAL A 279 18.13 9.67 16.49
C VAL A 279 18.06 8.16 16.73
N VAL A 280 17.03 7.73 17.45
CA VAL A 280 16.74 6.32 17.76
C VAL A 280 15.82 5.67 16.71
N SER A 281 15.00 6.48 16.03
CA SER A 281 14.09 6.04 14.97
C SER A 281 14.87 5.30 13.89
N VAL A 282 14.54 4.02 13.72
CA VAL A 282 15.21 3.16 12.73
C VAL A 282 14.99 3.64 11.29
N PRO A 283 13.76 3.94 10.83
CA PRO A 283 13.57 4.41 9.45
C PRO A 283 14.21 5.80 9.22
N PHE A 284 14.06 6.73 10.16
CA PHE A 284 14.62 8.08 10.01
C PHE A 284 16.15 8.08 10.05
N GLY A 285 16.74 7.31 10.97
CA GLY A 285 18.20 7.14 11.05
C GLY A 285 18.79 6.63 9.74
N LYS A 286 18.10 5.71 9.03
CA LYS A 286 18.56 5.21 7.73
C LYS A 286 18.48 6.24 6.61
N VAL A 287 17.42 7.05 6.59
CA VAL A 287 17.33 8.17 5.64
C VAL A 287 18.46 9.18 5.90
N LEU A 288 18.73 9.50 7.16
CA LEU A 288 19.85 10.38 7.53
C LEU A 288 21.21 9.77 7.18
N ASP A 289 21.42 8.46 7.36
CA ASP A 289 22.66 7.77 6.94
C ASP A 289 22.92 8.01 5.45
N GLY A 290 21.88 7.87 4.62
CA GLY A 290 21.95 8.14 3.20
C GLY A 290 22.23 9.60 2.87
N MET A 291 21.57 10.55 3.55
CA MET A 291 21.81 11.98 3.36
C MET A 291 23.22 12.41 3.78
N LEU A 292 23.77 11.81 4.83
CA LEU A 292 25.09 12.13 5.39
C LEU A 292 26.22 11.38 4.68
N ASN A 293 25.91 10.55 3.68
CA ASN A 293 26.92 9.79 2.97
C ASN A 293 27.98 10.72 2.33
N PRO A 294 29.29 10.53 2.63
CA PRO A 294 30.35 11.39 2.12
C PRO A 294 30.41 11.49 0.59
N ASP A 295 30.10 10.40 -0.13
CA ASP A 295 30.15 10.35 -1.59
C ASP A 295 29.06 11.22 -2.23
N VAL A 296 27.96 11.46 -1.51
CA VAL A 296 26.86 12.33 -1.95
C VAL A 296 27.11 13.79 -1.54
N GLN A 297 27.82 13.99 -0.42
CA GLN A 297 28.19 15.30 0.11
C GLN A 297 29.41 15.93 -0.57
N ALA A 298 30.22 15.14 -1.29
CA ALA A 298 31.42 15.64 -1.95
C ALA A 298 31.06 16.77 -2.93
N LYS A 299 31.84 17.85 -2.89
CA LYS A 299 31.63 19.02 -3.76
C LYS A 299 32.47 18.85 -5.02
N GLY A 300 31.93 18.20 -6.04
CA GLY A 300 32.50 18.31 -7.39
C GLY A 300 32.38 19.75 -7.93
N PRO A 301 33.29 20.21 -8.80
CA PRO A 301 33.20 21.55 -9.40
C PRO A 301 31.92 21.66 -10.23
N ARG A 302 30.96 22.46 -9.76
CA ARG A 302 29.71 22.70 -10.48
C ARG A 302 29.94 23.81 -11.50
N PRO A 303 29.73 23.60 -12.81
CA PRO A 303 29.75 24.68 -13.77
C PRO A 303 28.59 25.63 -13.46
N VAL A 304 28.91 26.84 -13.01
CA VAL A 304 27.93 27.91 -12.81
C VAL A 304 27.54 28.41 -14.20
N ASP A 305 26.39 27.96 -14.71
CA ASP A 305 25.83 28.50 -15.94
C ASP A 305 25.21 29.87 -15.65
N MET A 306 25.99 30.94 -15.84
CA MET A 306 25.56 32.32 -15.59
C MET A 306 24.30 32.70 -16.40
N ARG A 307 23.97 32.01 -17.49
CA ARG A 307 22.71 32.25 -18.22
C ARG A 307 21.48 31.73 -17.47
N GLY A 308 21.57 30.56 -16.85
CA GLY A 308 20.48 29.98 -16.05
C GLY A 308 20.26 30.76 -14.76
N LEU A 309 21.33 31.25 -14.13
CA LEU A 309 21.24 32.13 -12.96
C LEU A 309 20.54 33.46 -13.30
N MET A 310 20.86 34.05 -14.46
CA MET A 310 20.26 35.30 -14.92
C MET A 310 18.78 35.17 -15.34
N SER A 311 18.34 34.01 -15.83
CA SER A 311 16.90 33.80 -16.13
C SER A 311 16.06 33.64 -14.85
N VAL A 312 16.62 33.01 -13.82
CA VAL A 312 15.98 32.88 -12.51
C VAL A 312 15.89 34.25 -11.82
N MET A 313 16.97 35.05 -11.85
CA MET A 313 16.97 36.43 -11.33
C MET A 313 16.06 37.40 -12.13
N GLY A 314 16.01 37.26 -13.46
CA GLY A 314 15.17 38.10 -14.31
C GLY A 314 13.67 37.90 -14.08
N ASN A 315 13.25 36.65 -13.82
CA ASN A 315 11.85 36.35 -13.48
C ASN A 315 11.46 36.87 -12.09
N THR A 316 12.40 37.01 -11.15
CA THR A 316 12.14 37.61 -9.83
C THR A 316 12.01 39.15 -9.90
N MET A 317 12.68 39.80 -10.85
CA MET A 317 12.67 41.26 -10.98
C MET A 317 11.49 41.83 -11.79
N MET A 318 10.93 41.07 -12.75
CA MET A 318 9.78 41.53 -13.55
C MET A 318 8.41 41.15 -12.96
N GLY A 319 8.36 40.27 -11.94
CA GLY A 319 7.14 39.87 -11.25
C GLY A 319 6.81 40.78 -10.06
N GLY A 320 6.38 42.02 -10.31
CA GLY A 320 5.93 42.94 -9.27
C GLY A 320 4.69 42.44 -8.51
N ASN A 321 4.79 42.48 -7.17
CA ASN A 321 3.73 42.39 -6.14
C ASN A 321 2.59 41.37 -6.32
N LYS A 322 2.71 40.25 -5.61
CA LYS A 322 1.56 39.59 -4.98
C LYS A 322 1.86 39.32 -3.50
N ALA A 323 0.88 39.64 -2.66
CA ALA A 323 0.90 39.44 -1.22
C ALA A 323 1.13 37.95 -0.86
N GLY A 324 2.06 37.71 0.07
CA GLY A 324 2.52 36.39 0.48
C GLY A 324 3.97 36.19 0.03
N GLY A 325 4.92 36.71 0.80
CA GLY A 325 6.34 36.60 0.49
C GLY A 325 6.81 35.16 0.53
N GLU A 326 6.87 34.50 -0.62
CA GLU A 326 7.56 33.22 -0.80
C GLU A 326 9.06 33.46 -0.60
N ARG A 327 9.55 33.23 0.62
CA ARG A 327 10.97 33.25 0.94
C ARG A 327 11.63 31.99 0.39
N PHE A 328 12.81 32.19 -0.17
CA PHE A 328 13.71 31.13 -0.57
C PHE A 328 14.21 30.37 0.68
N GLY A 329 13.65 29.19 0.99
CA GLY A 329 14.14 28.32 2.07
C GLY A 329 13.13 27.94 3.15
N ASP A 330 11.94 27.44 2.77
CA ASP A 330 11.01 26.83 3.73
C ASP A 330 11.68 25.71 4.53
N HIS A 331 11.34 25.63 5.82
CA HIS A 331 11.82 24.58 6.71
C HIS A 331 11.38 23.19 6.22
N SER A 332 12.28 22.23 6.29
CA SER A 332 11.97 20.81 6.09
C SER A 332 11.56 20.21 7.43
N TYR A 333 10.59 19.30 7.43
CA TYR A 333 10.06 18.70 8.65
C TYR A 333 10.14 17.17 8.58
N ALA A 334 10.47 16.54 9.70
CA ALA A 334 10.42 15.10 9.91
C ALA A 334 9.58 14.77 11.13
N ILE A 335 8.42 14.15 10.92
CA ILE A 335 7.59 13.61 12.00
C ILE A 335 7.98 12.15 12.18
N ILE A 336 8.47 11.76 13.36
CA ILE A 336 9.10 10.46 13.57
C ILE A 336 8.53 9.73 14.77
N SER A 337 8.68 8.41 14.76
CA SER A 337 8.60 7.55 15.95
C SER A 337 9.64 6.44 15.83
N SER A 338 9.68 5.52 16.79
CA SER A 338 10.56 4.32 16.69
C SER A 338 10.45 3.54 15.37
N ARG A 339 9.27 3.56 14.71
CA ARG A 339 8.97 2.77 13.50
C ARG A 339 8.34 3.56 12.36
N TYR A 340 7.97 4.82 12.59
CA TYR A 340 7.30 5.67 11.61
C TYR A 340 8.19 6.84 11.22
N LEU A 341 8.09 7.26 9.97
CA LEU A 341 8.72 8.45 9.43
C LEU A 341 7.75 9.11 8.44
N ASN A 342 7.48 10.38 8.64
CA ASN A 342 6.96 11.28 7.62
C ASN A 342 7.95 12.44 7.43
N PHE A 343 8.62 12.47 6.30
CA PHE A 343 9.61 13.48 5.96
C PHE A 343 9.07 14.33 4.82
N SER A 344 9.07 15.64 5.01
CA SER A 344 8.64 16.63 4.03
C SER A 344 9.77 17.61 3.81
N SER A 345 10.28 17.65 2.58
CA SER A 345 11.35 18.56 2.16
C SER A 345 10.81 19.56 1.15
N ARG A 346 10.83 20.84 1.53
CA ARG A 346 10.63 21.97 0.63
C ARG A 346 11.97 22.67 0.42
N VAL A 347 12.51 22.61 -0.78
CA VAL A 347 13.81 23.25 -1.10
C VAL A 347 13.64 24.06 -2.37
N GLY A 348 13.44 25.37 -2.21
CA GLY A 348 13.11 26.26 -3.32
C GLY A 348 11.81 25.83 -3.97
N TYR A 349 11.86 25.44 -5.25
CA TYR A 349 10.69 25.07 -6.05
C TYR A 349 10.40 23.55 -6.08
N HIS A 350 11.16 22.74 -5.35
CA HIS A 350 11.00 21.27 -5.31
C HIS A 350 10.36 20.83 -4.01
N TYR A 351 9.48 19.84 -4.12
CA TYR A 351 8.81 19.21 -3.01
C TYR A 351 9.00 17.70 -3.04
N ALA A 352 9.45 17.13 -1.92
CA ALA A 352 9.58 15.69 -1.74
C ALA A 352 8.91 15.25 -0.44
N ILE A 353 8.05 14.23 -0.51
CA ILE A 353 7.48 13.53 0.65
C ILE A 353 8.07 12.13 0.71
N LEU A 354 8.48 11.72 1.90
CA LEU A 354 8.80 10.33 2.21
C LEU A 354 8.00 9.89 3.44
N ASP A 355 7.06 8.98 3.26
CA ASP A 355 6.24 8.40 4.32
C ASP A 355 6.54 6.90 4.45
N CYS A 356 6.81 6.41 5.66
CA CYS A 356 7.25 5.04 5.88
C CYS A 356 6.79 4.48 7.22
N TRP A 357 6.30 3.25 7.19
CA TRP A 357 6.11 2.41 8.37
C TRP A 357 7.01 1.18 8.30
N CYS A 358 7.96 1.06 9.23
CA CYS A 358 8.96 0.00 9.26
C CYS A 358 8.90 -0.78 10.59
N GLY A 359 8.17 -1.89 10.59
CA GLY A 359 7.98 -2.74 11.76
C GLY A 359 8.25 -4.23 11.51
N ASN A 360 7.92 -5.05 12.49
CA ASN A 360 8.12 -6.51 12.42
C ASN A 360 6.98 -7.23 11.67
N THR A 361 5.84 -6.57 11.50
CA THR A 361 4.69 -7.13 10.80
C THR A 361 4.77 -6.79 9.32
N LEU A 362 5.19 -7.75 8.50
CA LEU A 362 5.39 -7.57 7.05
C LEU A 362 4.19 -6.93 6.35
N SER A 363 2.96 -7.35 6.67
CA SER A 363 1.75 -6.83 6.02
C SER A 363 1.47 -5.34 6.26
N LYS A 364 2.08 -4.73 7.29
CA LYS A 364 1.94 -3.30 7.63
C LYS A 364 3.07 -2.44 7.08
N ASN A 365 4.14 -3.06 6.58
CA ASN A 365 5.34 -2.36 6.17
C ASN A 365 5.16 -1.69 4.81
N TYR A 366 5.51 -0.41 4.72
CA TYR A 366 5.47 0.34 3.47
C TYR A 366 6.44 1.53 3.44
N ILE A 367 6.82 1.93 2.24
CA ILE A 367 7.51 3.18 1.90
C ILE A 367 6.71 3.82 0.77
N ARG A 368 6.33 5.08 0.94
CA ARG A 368 5.73 5.93 -0.07
C ARG A 368 6.65 7.14 -0.28
N PHE A 369 7.02 7.36 -1.52
CA PHE A 369 7.85 8.48 -1.92
C PHE A 369 7.12 9.30 -2.96
N GLU A 370 7.05 10.61 -2.79
CA GLU A 370 6.48 11.52 -3.77
C GLU A 370 7.46 12.63 -4.06
N PHE A 371 7.54 13.03 -5.32
CA PHE A 371 8.41 14.11 -5.75
C PHE A 371 7.72 14.93 -6.83
N ALA A 372 7.74 16.26 -6.68
CA ALA A 372 7.15 17.20 -7.62
C ALA A 372 7.88 18.56 -7.62
N GLY A 373 7.69 19.32 -8.70
CA GLY A 373 8.07 20.74 -8.78
C GLY A 373 9.43 21.01 -9.42
N GLY A 374 9.82 22.29 -9.50
CA GLY A 374 11.17 22.75 -9.83
C GLY A 374 11.31 24.09 -10.52
N ALA A 375 12.54 24.62 -10.54
CA ALA A 375 12.86 25.97 -11.02
C ALA A 375 13.16 26.04 -12.53
N ALA A 376 13.24 24.89 -13.21
CA ALA A 376 13.61 24.77 -14.61
C ALA A 376 12.39 24.67 -15.55
N GLY A 377 12.65 24.71 -16.86
CA GLY A 377 11.62 24.50 -17.89
C GLY A 377 10.92 23.15 -17.72
N SER A 378 9.70 23.04 -18.24
CA SER A 378 8.86 21.83 -18.13
C SER A 378 9.60 20.56 -18.57
N VAL A 379 10.36 20.64 -19.66
CA VAL A 379 11.13 19.52 -20.22
C VAL A 379 12.23 19.04 -19.26
N GLN A 380 12.96 19.96 -18.61
CA GLN A 380 14.01 19.57 -17.65
C GLN A 380 13.43 18.91 -16.40
N ARG A 381 12.28 19.41 -15.91
CA ARG A 381 11.58 18.82 -14.76
C ARG A 381 11.07 17.41 -15.06
N GLU A 382 10.47 17.20 -16.23
CA GLU A 382 10.05 15.87 -16.70
C GLU A 382 11.23 14.90 -16.80
N ARG A 383 12.37 15.36 -17.33
CA ARG A 383 13.60 14.54 -17.42
C ARG A 383 14.11 14.10 -16.05
N ARG A 384 14.08 14.98 -15.04
CA ARG A 384 14.46 14.58 -13.67
C ARG A 384 13.50 13.57 -13.09
N VAL A 385 12.20 13.80 -13.23
CA VAL A 385 11.17 12.89 -12.72
C VAL A 385 11.32 11.51 -13.37
N ARG A 386 11.66 11.47 -14.67
CA ARG A 386 12.02 10.23 -15.37
C ARG A 386 13.28 9.58 -14.81
N CYS A 387 14.34 10.35 -14.53
CA CYS A 387 15.56 9.83 -13.90
C CYS A 387 15.28 9.22 -12.52
N ILE A 388 14.52 9.93 -11.69
CA ILE A 388 14.07 9.46 -10.37
C ILE A 388 13.26 8.17 -10.54
N GLY A 389 12.36 8.13 -11.52
CA GLY A 389 11.57 6.94 -11.83
C GLY A 389 12.41 5.72 -12.21
N LEU A 390 13.45 5.89 -13.04
CA LEU A 390 14.37 4.81 -13.39
C LEU A 390 15.11 4.26 -12.16
N ILE A 391 15.62 5.15 -11.30
CA ILE A 391 16.29 4.77 -10.05
C ILE A 391 15.33 4.00 -9.14
N LEU A 392 14.15 4.54 -8.89
CA LEU A 392 13.16 3.94 -8.00
C LEU A 392 12.68 2.59 -8.51
N LYS A 393 12.49 2.43 -9.82
CA LYS A 393 12.13 1.17 -10.44
C LYS A 393 13.20 0.10 -10.21
N GLU A 394 14.48 0.45 -10.37
CA GLU A 394 15.60 -0.48 -10.12
C GLU A 394 15.72 -0.85 -8.63
N LEU A 395 15.38 0.08 -7.73
CA LEU A 395 15.28 -0.18 -6.29
C LEU A 395 14.06 -1.04 -5.92
N GLY A 396 13.22 -1.44 -6.90
CA GLY A 396 12.05 -2.28 -6.72
C GLY A 396 10.78 -1.54 -6.31
N PHE A 397 10.75 -0.21 -6.41
CA PHE A 397 9.53 0.56 -6.18
C PHE A 397 8.62 0.49 -7.41
N ARG A 398 7.32 0.40 -7.14
CA ARG A 398 6.31 0.73 -8.15
C ARG A 398 6.25 2.24 -8.31
N THR A 399 6.40 2.74 -9.53
CA THR A 399 6.38 4.17 -9.82
C THR A 399 5.23 4.54 -10.76
N ASP A 400 4.55 5.63 -10.46
CA ASP A 400 3.56 6.28 -11.31
C ASP A 400 4.04 7.72 -11.60
N ILE A 401 4.13 8.07 -12.88
CA ILE A 401 4.67 9.35 -13.35
C ILE A 401 3.58 10.07 -14.14
N VAL A 402 3.22 11.26 -13.67
CA VAL A 402 2.24 12.14 -14.33
C VAL A 402 2.86 13.51 -14.48
N GLY A 403 3.30 13.84 -15.70
CA GLY A 403 4.00 15.09 -15.99
C GLY A 403 5.30 15.23 -15.19
N ASP A 404 5.39 16.30 -14.38
CA ASP A 404 6.55 16.59 -13.52
C ASP A 404 6.39 16.06 -12.08
N ARG A 405 5.49 15.11 -11.87
CA ARG A 405 5.27 14.44 -10.59
C ARG A 405 5.52 12.95 -10.70
N ILE A 406 6.17 12.40 -9.69
CA ILE A 406 6.30 10.95 -9.48
C ILE A 406 5.78 10.57 -8.11
N GLN A 407 5.04 9.48 -8.07
CA GLN A 407 4.68 8.77 -6.86
C GLN A 407 5.27 7.36 -6.93
N ALA A 408 5.90 6.92 -5.85
CA ALA A 408 6.50 5.61 -5.76
C ALA A 408 6.09 4.90 -4.48
N ARG A 409 5.88 3.58 -4.57
CA ARG A 409 5.47 2.75 -3.43
C ARG A 409 6.27 1.46 -3.38
N PHE A 410 6.63 1.06 -2.17
CA PHE A 410 7.27 -0.21 -1.85
C PHE A 410 6.62 -0.76 -0.59
N GLN A 411 5.95 -1.91 -0.64
CA GLN A 411 5.06 -2.37 0.44
C GLN A 411 5.12 -3.88 0.61
N LYS A 412 4.79 -4.36 1.81
CA LYS A 412 4.74 -5.80 2.16
C LYS A 412 6.08 -6.52 2.07
N TYR A 413 7.16 -5.80 2.38
CA TYR A 413 8.50 -6.38 2.48
C TYR A 413 8.99 -6.39 3.93
N PRO A 414 9.89 -7.33 4.28
CA PRO A 414 10.49 -7.39 5.61
C PRO A 414 11.35 -6.15 5.88
N LYS A 415 11.56 -5.84 7.16
CA LYS A 415 12.30 -4.65 7.60
C LYS A 415 13.70 -4.60 6.98
N GLU A 416 14.38 -5.74 6.94
CA GLU A 416 15.74 -5.92 6.43
C GLU A 416 15.87 -5.47 4.96
N GLU A 417 14.80 -5.61 4.18
CA GLU A 417 14.74 -5.15 2.80
C GLU A 417 14.35 -3.67 2.67
N MET A 418 13.62 -3.12 3.63
CA MET A 418 13.24 -1.71 3.61
C MET A 418 14.41 -0.77 3.94
N LEU A 419 15.25 -1.14 4.90
CA LEU A 419 16.31 -0.25 5.41
C LEU A 419 17.33 0.18 4.32
N PRO A 420 17.84 -0.72 3.45
CA PRO A 420 18.71 -0.32 2.35
C PRO A 420 18.04 0.65 1.38
N ARG A 421 16.72 0.50 1.15
CA ARG A 421 15.96 1.38 0.25
C ARG A 421 15.75 2.77 0.86
N LEU A 422 15.54 2.86 2.17
CA LEU A 422 15.50 4.15 2.89
C LEU A 422 16.86 4.89 2.84
N ASP A 423 17.97 4.17 2.94
CA ASP A 423 19.31 4.75 2.74
C ASP A 423 19.45 5.34 1.33
N GLN A 424 19.09 4.58 0.29
CA GLN A 424 19.12 5.04 -1.10
C GLN A 424 18.21 6.26 -1.34
N LEU A 425 17.02 6.29 -0.73
CA LEU A 425 16.13 7.45 -0.79
C LEU A 425 16.74 8.70 -0.13
N GLY A 426 17.47 8.52 0.98
CA GLY A 426 18.24 9.60 1.61
C GLY A 426 19.30 10.19 0.67
N ARG A 427 20.05 9.34 -0.03
CA ARG A 427 21.04 9.77 -1.04
C ARG A 427 20.38 10.49 -2.21
N LEU A 428 19.27 9.94 -2.69
CA LEU A 428 18.48 10.49 -3.81
C LEU A 428 17.97 11.90 -3.49
N LEU A 429 17.46 12.13 -2.27
CA LEU A 429 16.99 13.43 -1.82
C LEU A 429 18.08 14.52 -1.89
N ILE A 430 19.33 14.20 -1.55
CA ILE A 430 20.44 15.14 -1.68
C ILE A 430 20.85 15.36 -3.14
N MET A 431 20.94 14.28 -3.93
CA MET A 431 21.36 14.35 -5.35
C MET A 431 20.40 15.21 -6.20
N THR A 432 19.08 15.05 -6.01
CA THR A 432 18.02 15.64 -6.87
C THR A 432 17.92 17.16 -6.83
N ARG A 433 18.61 17.84 -5.91
CA ARG A 433 18.50 19.29 -5.68
C ARG A 433 18.85 20.18 -6.86
N GLN A 434 19.78 19.75 -7.72
CA GLN A 434 20.27 20.57 -8.85
C GLN A 434 20.29 19.81 -10.19
N MET A 435 19.68 18.62 -10.23
CA MET A 435 19.71 17.76 -11.43
C MET A 435 19.00 18.39 -12.63
N ASP A 436 17.93 19.15 -12.42
CA ASP A 436 17.18 19.79 -13.52
C ASP A 436 18.07 20.66 -14.41
N MET A 437 19.03 21.35 -13.80
CA MET A 437 19.94 22.26 -14.51
C MET A 437 21.02 21.50 -15.32
N LEU A 438 21.24 20.23 -15.00
CA LEU A 438 22.23 19.36 -15.64
C LEU A 438 21.62 18.51 -16.77
N MET A 439 20.30 18.29 -16.76
CA MET A 439 19.60 17.40 -17.71
C MET A 439 19.27 18.08 -19.05
N ARG A 440 20.31 18.34 -19.84
CA ARG A 440 20.23 19.05 -21.12
C ARG A 440 19.76 18.19 -22.28
N THR A 441 19.96 16.88 -22.24
CA THR A 441 19.64 15.94 -23.33
C THR A 441 18.59 14.90 -22.89
N ASP A 442 17.95 14.24 -23.86
CA ASP A 442 17.02 13.14 -23.57
C ASP A 442 17.69 11.84 -23.11
N SER A 443 19.01 11.70 -23.32
CA SER A 443 19.81 10.60 -22.78
C SER A 443 20.20 10.79 -21.31
N SER A 444 20.23 12.05 -20.84
CA SER A 444 20.66 12.42 -19.49
C SER A 444 19.97 11.61 -18.38
N PRO A 445 18.63 11.37 -18.39
CA PRO A 445 17.97 10.62 -17.32
C PRO A 445 18.51 9.19 -17.13
N ALA A 446 18.84 8.48 -18.21
CA ALA A 446 19.35 7.12 -18.13
C ALA A 446 20.80 7.10 -17.63
N GLU A 447 21.63 8.04 -18.10
CA GLU A 447 23.03 8.17 -17.70
C GLU A 447 23.16 8.49 -16.20
N TYR A 448 22.39 9.47 -15.71
CA TYR A 448 22.41 9.84 -14.29
C TYR A 448 21.79 8.77 -13.38
N ALA A 449 20.77 8.04 -13.86
CA ALA A 449 20.23 6.90 -13.13
C ALA A 449 21.29 5.78 -12.98
N ALA A 450 22.00 5.45 -14.06
CA ALA A 450 23.07 4.45 -14.02
C ALA A 450 24.22 4.87 -13.08
N LYS A 451 24.63 6.15 -13.12
CA LYS A 451 25.63 6.70 -12.21
C LYS A 451 25.22 6.56 -10.74
N PHE A 452 23.97 6.94 -10.41
CA PHE A 452 23.45 6.81 -9.05
C PHE A 452 23.50 5.36 -8.57
N LEU A 453 23.05 4.42 -9.40
CA LEU A 453 23.05 2.99 -9.09
C LEU A 453 24.47 2.41 -8.94
N ALA A 454 25.45 2.99 -9.64
CA ALA A 454 26.87 2.66 -9.51
C ALA A 454 27.57 3.36 -8.33
N GLY A 455 26.86 4.15 -7.51
CA GLY A 455 27.44 4.90 -6.39
C GLY A 455 28.18 6.18 -6.79
N GLN A 456 27.99 6.65 -8.01
CA GLN A 456 28.57 7.90 -8.52
C GLN A 456 27.52 9.02 -8.45
N TYR A 457 27.69 9.94 -7.49
CA TYR A 457 26.69 10.97 -7.21
C TYR A 457 27.02 12.35 -7.83
N HIS A 458 28.04 12.43 -8.69
CA HIS A 458 28.54 13.66 -9.33
C HIS A 458 28.68 13.58 -10.85
#